data_AF-A0A377JIH1-F1
#
_entry.id   AF-A0A377JIH1-F1
#
_cell.length_a   1.000
_cell.length_b   1.000
_cell.length_c   1.000
_cell.angle_alpha   90.00
_cell.angle_beta   90.00
_cell.angle_gamma   90.00
#
_symmetry.space_group_name_H-M   'P 1'
#
loop_
_entity.id
_entity.type
_entity.pdbx_description
1 polymer ?
#
loop_
_entity_poly.entity_id
_entity_poly.type
_entity_poly.pdbx_seq_one_letter_code
_entity_poly.pdbx_strand_id
1 'polypeptide(L)' 'MITIVSHIIFREKNNSLVLIDEPELSLHVHWQDMLRNFFENFKENKTVQLILATHSPELIYDLEDKCIPLSCRAKNDNK' A
#
# COMPACT_ATOMS: atom_id res chain seq x y z
N MET A 1 5.20 -11.54 4.35
CA MET A 1 4.14 -10.71 4.95
C MET A 1 4.38 -10.44 6.43
N ILE A 2 4.41 -11.45 7.31
CA ILE A 2 4.72 -11.26 8.75
C ILE A 2 6.07 -10.53 8.98
N THR A 3 7.12 -10.91 8.24
CA THR A 3 8.44 -10.28 8.35
C THR A 3 8.44 -8.81 7.97
N ILE A 4 7.72 -8.41 6.92
CA ILE A 4 7.60 -7.01 6.47
C ILE A 4 6.83 -6.20 7.50
N VAL A 5 5.68 -6.69 7.95
CA VAL A 5 4.85 -6.02 8.97
C VAL A 5 5.62 -5.87 10.28
N SER A 6 6.31 -6.91 10.74
CA SER A 6 7.16 -6.84 11.93
C SER A 6 8.28 -5.80 11.75
N HIS A 7 8.90 -5.73 10.59
CA HIS A 7 9.98 -4.75 10.36
C HIS A 7 9.46 -3.31 10.37
N ILE A 8 8.26 -3.07 9.86
CA ILE A 8 7.60 -1.75 9.88
C ILE A 8 7.27 -1.34 11.31
N ILE A 9 6.63 -2.23 12.07
CA ILE A 9 6.20 -1.96 13.45
C ILE A 9 7.40 -1.78 14.40
N PHE A 10 8.43 -2.63 14.27
CA PHE A 10 9.54 -2.65 15.24
C PHE A 10 10.72 -1.75 14.88
N ARG A 11 10.82 -1.27 13.64
CA ARG A 11 11.87 -0.30 13.23
C ARG A 11 11.34 1.09 12.98
N GLU A 12 10.28 1.49 13.69
CA GLU A 12 9.84 2.88 13.71
C GLU A 12 10.97 3.81 14.14
N LYS A 13 11.66 4.35 13.14
CA LYS A 13 12.43 5.57 13.24
C LYS A 13 11.50 6.69 12.80
N ASN A 14 11.45 7.76 13.58
CA ASN A 14 10.75 8.98 13.20
C ASN A 14 11.16 9.41 11.78
N ASN A 15 10.18 9.78 10.96
CA ASN A 15 10.34 10.22 9.57
C ASN A 15 10.92 9.15 8.64
N SER A 16 10.40 7.93 8.70
CA SER A 16 10.82 6.84 7.81
C SER A 16 9.87 6.67 6.61
N LEU A 17 10.44 6.22 5.47
CA LEU A 17 9.71 5.87 4.26
C LEU A 17 9.77 4.35 4.07
N VAL A 18 8.59 3.73 3.93
CA VAL A 18 8.43 2.30 3.66
C VAL A 18 7.84 2.13 2.27
N LEU A 19 8.52 1.33 1.45
CA LEU A 19 8.07 0.97 0.11
C LEU A 19 7.79 -0.54 0.11
N ILE A 20 6.61 -0.95 -0.36
CA ILE A 20 6.24 -2.36 -0.50
C ILE A 20 5.73 -2.59 -1.91
N ASP A 21 6.28 -3.60 -2.58
CA ASP A 21 5.85 -4.05 -3.89
C ASP A 21 5.10 -5.39 -3.76
N GLU A 22 3.97 -5.50 -4.45
CA GLU A 22 3.03 -6.63 -4.43
C GLU A 22 2.74 -7.22 -3.03
N PRO A 23 2.27 -6.42 -2.07
CA PRO A 23 1.95 -6.89 -0.70
C PRO A 23 0.90 -8.03 -0.65
N GLU A 24 0.08 -8.16 -1.69
CA GLU A 24 -0.94 -9.20 -1.86
C GLU A 24 -0.41 -10.55 -2.34
N LEU A 25 0.85 -10.62 -2.82
CA LEU A 25 1.35 -11.80 -3.51
C LEU A 25 1.29 -13.03 -2.59
N SER A 26 0.67 -14.10 -3.07
CA SER A 26 0.45 -15.35 -2.33
C SER A 26 -0.53 -15.26 -1.13
N LEU A 27 -1.30 -14.17 -0.99
CA LEU A 27 -2.35 -14.06 0.03
C LEU A 27 -3.73 -14.41 -0.53
N HIS A 28 -4.50 -15.18 0.26
CA HIS A 28 -5.92 -15.37 -0.01
C HIS A 28 -6.70 -14.05 0.20
N VAL A 29 -7.83 -13.88 -0.50
CA VAL A 29 -8.64 -12.64 -0.50
C VAL A 29 -8.94 -12.09 0.90
N HIS A 30 -9.32 -12.96 1.83
CA HIS A 30 -9.59 -12.57 3.23
C HIS A 30 -8.37 -11.95 3.94
N TRP A 31 -7.15 -12.41 3.61
CA TRP A 31 -5.93 -11.84 4.18
C TRP A 31 -5.53 -10.53 3.49
N GLN A 32 -5.90 -10.33 2.23
CA GLN A 32 -5.74 -9.04 1.57
C GLN A 32 -6.63 -7.98 2.23
N ASP A 33 -7.86 -8.35 2.61
CA ASP A 33 -8.75 -7.46 3.39
C ASP A 33 -8.18 -7.13 4.78
N MET A 34 -7.65 -8.12 5.50
CA MET A 34 -6.95 -7.87 6.76
C MET A 34 -5.73 -6.96 6.58
N LEU A 35 -4.98 -7.12 5.49
CA LEU A 35 -3.80 -6.32 5.20
C LEU A 35 -4.16 -4.86 4.86
N ARG A 36 -5.23 -4.64 4.08
CA ARG A 36 -5.82 -3.31 3.88
C ARG A 36 -6.18 -2.65 5.20
N ASN A 37 -6.92 -3.35 6.05
CA ASN A 37 -7.30 -2.84 7.37
C ASN A 37 -6.07 -2.49 8.22
N PHE A 38 -5.00 -3.28 8.15
CA PHE A 38 -3.74 -2.96 8.82
C PHE A 38 -3.13 -1.63 8.30
N PHE A 39 -3.06 -1.45 6.98
CA PHE A 39 -2.53 -0.21 6.40
C PHE A 39 -3.39 1.01 6.71
N GLU A 40 -4.72 0.87 6.75
CA GLU A 40 -5.63 1.93 7.21
C GLU A 40 -5.31 2.37 8.64
N ASN A 41 -5.19 1.42 9.56
CA ASN A 41 -4.86 1.71 10.95
C ASN A 41 -3.46 2.32 11.10
N PHE A 42 -2.52 1.92 10.25
CA PHE A 42 -1.16 2.46 10.27
C PHE A 42 -1.11 3.96 9.90
N LYS A 43 -2.12 4.50 9.20
CA LYS A 43 -2.21 5.94 8.86
C LYS A 43 -2.25 6.86 10.07
N GLU A 44 -2.70 6.38 11.23
CA GLU A 44 -2.71 7.19 12.45
C GLU A 44 -1.29 7.53 12.92
N ASN A 45 -0.29 6.75 12.48
CA ASN A 45 1.10 7.00 12.77
C ASN A 45 1.71 8.02 11.79
N LYS A 46 1.70 9.29 12.18
CA LYS A 46 2.20 10.42 11.37
C LYS A 46 3.72 10.44 11.15
N THR A 47 4.47 9.49 11.72
CA THR A 47 5.93 9.49 11.66
C THR A 47 6.48 8.63 10.52
N VAL A 48 5.64 7.83 9.86
CA VAL A 48 6.07 6.90 8.80
C VAL A 48 5.21 7.10 7.54
N GLN A 49 5.86 7.28 6.39
CA GLN A 49 5.18 7.30 5.09
C GLN A 49 5.22 5.90 4.48
N LEU A 50 4.05 5.37 4.11
CA LEU A 50 3.90 4.08 3.45
C LEU A 50 3.49 4.29 1.98
N ILE A 51 4.24 3.70 1.05
CA ILE A 51 3.90 3.66 -0.38
C ILE A 51 3.82 2.20 -0.81
N LEU A 52 2.72 1.86 -1.47
CA LEU A 52 2.39 0.50 -1.90
C LEU A 52 2.26 0.49 -3.42
N ALA A 53 2.91 -0.48 -4.07
CA ALA A 53 2.61 -0.87 -5.45
C ALA A 53 1.80 -2.16 -5.40
N THR A 54 0.60 -2.15 -5.98
CA THR A 54 -0.32 -3.29 -5.92
C THR A 54 -1.08 -3.41 -7.24
N HIS A 55 -1.34 -4.65 -7.62
CA HIS A 55 -2.25 -5.02 -8.70
C HIS A 55 -3.60 -5.51 -8.17
N SER A 56 -3.76 -5.66 -6.84
CA SER A 56 -4.98 -6.13 -6.21
C SER A 56 -6.07 -5.04 -6.13
N PRO A 57 -7.22 -5.23 -6.81
CA PRO A 57 -8.36 -4.33 -6.64
C PRO A 57 -8.89 -4.32 -5.22
N GLU A 58 -8.72 -5.43 -4.49
CA GLU A 58 -9.10 -5.49 -3.09
C GLU A 58 -8.32 -4.43 -2.32
N LEU A 59 -6.98 -4.46 -2.35
CA LEU A 59 -6.18 -3.51 -1.56
C LEU A 59 -6.45 -2.04 -1.90
N ILE A 60 -6.98 -1.74 -3.09
CA ILE A 60 -7.35 -0.39 -3.54
C ILE A 60 -8.76 0.02 -3.09
N TYR A 61 -9.63 -0.93 -2.75
CA TYR A 61 -11.00 -0.67 -2.35
C TYR A 61 -11.05 0.33 -1.18
N ASP A 62 -11.84 1.40 -1.33
CA ASP A 62 -11.99 2.52 -0.38
C ASP A 62 -10.73 3.41 -0.21
N LEU A 63 -9.73 3.24 -1.07
CA LEU A 63 -8.48 4.02 -1.08
C LEU A 63 -8.25 4.81 -2.37
N GLU A 64 -9.28 4.93 -3.21
CA GLU A 64 -9.19 5.57 -4.53
C GLU A 64 -8.68 7.01 -4.48
N ASP A 65 -8.94 7.74 -3.40
CA ASP A 65 -8.47 9.11 -3.18
C ASP A 65 -6.94 9.22 -3.01
N LYS A 66 -6.28 8.10 -2.68
CA LYS A 66 -4.84 7.99 -2.39
C LYS A 66 -4.10 7.13 -3.41
N CYS A 67 -4.77 6.71 -4.48
CA CYS A 67 -4.19 5.87 -5.51
C CYS A 67 -3.77 6.70 -6.72
N ILE A 68 -2.56 6.43 -7.22
CA ILE A 68 -2.09 6.96 -8.50
C ILE A 68 -2.14 5.80 -9.50
N PRO A 69 -3.07 5.81 -10.47
CA PRO A 69 -3.16 4.74 -11.46
C PRO A 69 -1.96 4.81 -12.39
N LEU A 70 -1.18 3.74 -12.42
CA LEU A 70 -0.10 3.54 -13.38
C LEU A 70 -0.68 3.04 -14.70
N SER A 71 -1.36 3.92 -15.45
CA SER A 71 -1.68 3.61 -16.84
C SER A 71 -0.45 3.87 -17.71
N CYS A 72 -0.01 2.90 -18.50
CA CYS A 72 0.86 3.14 -19.63
C CYS A 72 0.09 3.94 -20.68
N ARG A 73 0.01 5.27 -20.51
CA ARG A 73 -0.66 6.15 -21.45
C ARG A 73 0.37 7.10 -22.04
N ALA A 74 0.78 6.80 -23.27
CA ALA A 74 1.09 7.86 -24.22
C ALA A 74 -0.18 8.70 -24.36
N LYS A 75 -0.35 9.71 -23.50
CA LYS A 75 -1.29 10.79 -23.76
C LYS A 75 -0.69 11.59 -24.90
N ASN A 76 -1.09 11.25 -26.13
CA ASN A 76 -1.18 12.26 -27.17
C ASN A 76 -2.30 13.20 -26.73
N ASP A 77 -1.90 14.27 -26.05
CA ASP A 77 -2.73 15.45 -25.86
C ASP A 77 -2.95 16.08 -27.23
N ASN A 78 -4.01 15.66 -27.91
CA ASN A 78 -4.56 16.34 -29.07
C ASN A 78 -6.06 16.13 -29.08
N LYS A 79 -6.77 17.03 -28.39
CA LYS A 79 -7.84 17.89 -28.92
C LYS A 79 -8.84 18.27 -27.83
#